data_AF-A0AAV6MYE2-F1
#
_entry.id   AF-A0AAV6MYE2-F1
#
_cell.length_a   1.000
_cell.length_b   1.000
_cell.length_c   1.000
_cell.angle_alpha   90.00
_cell.angle_beta   90.00
_cell.angle_gamma   90.00
#
_symmetry.space_group_name_H-M   'P 1'
#
loop_
_entity.id
_entity.type
_entity.pdbx_description
1 polymer ?
#
loop_
_entity_poly.entity_id
_entity_poly.type
_entity_poly.pdbx_seq_one_letter_code
_entity_poly.pdbx_strand_id
1 'polypeptide(L)'
;MDSASSPPSSSSSPLKRPTGQVLDGSEIMELVGNNHVFSSFVHHKFHELDTDKDGKLSLQELHPTIADIGAALGLPPPATSSGSDGIYSEVINEFTHGSREKVSKTEFKKVLSDILLGMAAGLKRDPIVILRIDGEDLLEFINSPAYEPEMIAIFSKIEQSEETPHDNIVKAFQNLTVEQGMPPPSDSWVMSDIVEPALESCALGENWSKPVSQETFLLEFKRAAEHVAQRLKEQPVIVAHSENTFDGSSIRRLLSNKFELDKSLNTALQSVPKDKTGKLPKEHLQLALDLVAPLAGLPPLGALDEMDKLVVDAFKMVAADDGKAVKEDEFKKLLTEILGAVMLQLESNPILVSSNSVVHEPLACSSTLLTPSS
;
A
#
# COMPACT_ATOMS: atom_id res chain seq x y z
N MET A 1 29.16 11.34 47.71
CA MET A 1 29.30 12.26 46.55
C MET A 1 29.28 11.38 45.33
N ASP A 2 28.07 11.02 44.92
CA ASP A 2 27.79 10.12 43.82
C ASP A 2 28.00 10.86 42.49
N SER A 3 28.87 10.34 41.63
CA SER A 3 28.97 10.77 40.23
C SER A 3 28.34 9.67 39.39
N ALA A 4 27.10 9.91 38.97
CA ALA A 4 26.37 9.06 38.05
C ALA A 4 26.88 9.30 36.62
N SER A 5 27.38 8.25 35.98
CA SER A 5 27.67 8.21 34.55
C SER A 5 26.35 8.17 33.77
N SER A 6 26.12 9.16 32.91
CA SER A 6 25.06 9.13 31.90
C SER A 6 25.52 8.29 30.70
N PRO A 7 24.64 7.46 30.09
CA PRO A 7 24.95 6.75 28.85
C PRO A 7 24.87 7.71 27.64
N PRO A 8 25.58 7.42 26.52
CA PRO A 8 25.58 8.27 25.36
C PRO A 8 24.24 8.18 24.61
N SER A 9 23.63 9.33 24.35
CA SER A 9 22.48 9.49 23.47
C SER A 9 22.91 9.25 22.01
N SER A 10 22.46 8.14 21.42
CA SER A 10 22.50 7.92 19.97
C SER A 10 21.48 8.84 19.30
N SER A 11 21.88 10.07 18.97
CA SER A 11 21.12 10.93 18.08
C SER A 11 21.49 10.59 16.63
N SER A 12 20.85 9.58 16.06
CA SER A 12 20.72 9.53 14.60
C SER A 12 19.83 10.70 14.21
N SER A 13 20.41 11.71 13.57
CA SER A 13 19.63 12.71 12.85
C SER A 13 18.82 11.98 11.78
N PRO A 14 17.49 12.09 11.73
CA PRO A 14 16.73 11.47 10.66
C PRO A 14 17.17 12.08 9.33
N LEU A 15 17.56 11.23 8.38
CA LEU A 15 17.75 11.59 6.98
C LEU A 15 16.51 12.37 6.52
N LYS A 16 16.75 13.42 5.74
CA LYS A 16 15.69 14.29 5.23
C LYS A 16 14.82 13.48 4.26
N ARG A 17 13.52 13.39 4.53
CA ARG A 17 12.59 12.65 3.66
C ARG A 17 12.56 13.28 2.26
N PRO A 18 12.54 12.47 1.20
CA PRO A 18 12.51 12.97 -0.17
C PRO A 18 11.25 13.80 -0.42
N THR A 19 11.42 14.94 -1.10
CA THR A 19 10.31 15.88 -1.36
C THR A 19 9.44 15.35 -2.51
N GLY A 20 8.17 15.03 -2.25
CA GLY A 20 7.24 14.50 -3.24
C GLY A 20 5.86 15.15 -3.23
N GLN A 21 5.09 14.92 -4.29
CA GLN A 21 3.67 15.29 -4.34
C GLN A 21 2.86 14.24 -3.57
N VAL A 22 1.97 14.67 -2.68
CA VAL A 22 1.13 13.77 -1.90
C VAL A 22 -0.25 13.63 -2.56
N LEU A 23 -0.65 12.40 -2.82
CA LEU A 23 -1.98 12.01 -3.29
C LEU A 23 -2.78 11.48 -2.10
N ASP A 24 -3.62 12.34 -1.52
CA ASP A 24 -4.41 12.08 -0.31
C ASP A 24 -5.92 11.98 -0.57
N GLY A 25 -6.32 11.98 -1.85
CA GLY A 25 -7.71 11.90 -2.27
C GLY A 25 -8.50 13.22 -2.18
N SER A 26 -7.88 14.33 -1.75
CA SER A 26 -8.56 15.64 -1.65
C SER A 26 -9.14 16.12 -2.97
N GLU A 27 -8.42 15.97 -4.09
CA GLU A 27 -8.90 16.33 -5.43
C GLU A 27 -10.14 15.53 -5.85
N ILE A 28 -10.21 14.24 -5.48
CA ILE A 28 -11.38 13.39 -5.73
C ILE A 28 -12.57 13.89 -4.90
N MET A 29 -12.34 14.23 -3.62
CA MET A 29 -13.40 14.81 -2.78
C MET A 29 -13.92 16.13 -3.33
N GLU A 30 -13.05 16.99 -3.85
CA GLU A 30 -13.43 18.26 -4.47
C GLU A 30 -14.26 18.05 -5.74
N LEU A 31 -13.83 17.13 -6.61
CA LEU A 31 -14.54 16.79 -7.84
C LEU A 31 -15.97 16.31 -7.53
N VAL A 32 -16.12 15.35 -6.62
CA VAL A 32 -17.43 14.78 -6.26
C VAL A 32 -18.28 15.79 -5.48
N GLY A 33 -17.67 16.60 -4.62
CA GLY A 33 -18.36 17.67 -3.87
C GLY A 33 -18.92 18.77 -4.76
N ASN A 34 -18.30 19.03 -5.91
CA ASN A 34 -18.82 19.95 -6.92
C ASN A 34 -19.92 19.30 -7.76
N ASN A 35 -21.15 19.33 -7.25
CA ASN A 35 -22.29 18.67 -7.88
C ASN A 35 -22.52 19.08 -9.35
N HIS A 36 -22.18 20.30 -9.77
CA HIS A 36 -22.33 20.71 -11.17
C HIS A 36 -21.31 20.02 -12.07
N VAL A 37 -20.01 20.12 -11.72
CA VAL A 37 -18.92 19.50 -12.48
C VAL A 37 -19.10 17.98 -12.54
N PHE A 38 -19.36 17.37 -11.38
CA PHE A 38 -19.58 15.93 -11.31
C PHE A 38 -20.80 15.48 -12.11
N SER A 39 -21.92 16.22 -12.06
CA SER A 39 -23.10 15.88 -12.87
C SER A 39 -22.85 15.99 -14.37
N SER A 40 -22.03 16.96 -14.79
CA SER A 40 -21.65 17.13 -16.19
C SER A 40 -20.77 15.98 -16.66
N PHE A 41 -19.75 15.62 -15.87
CA PHE A 41 -18.90 14.46 -16.12
C PHE A 41 -19.72 13.17 -16.25
N VAL A 42 -20.59 12.91 -15.26
CA VAL A 42 -21.48 11.74 -15.25
C VAL A 42 -22.41 11.75 -16.45
N HIS A 43 -22.94 12.92 -16.86
CA HIS A 43 -23.78 13.00 -18.03
C HIS A 43 -23.07 12.58 -19.30
N HIS A 44 -21.85 13.08 -19.50
CA HIS A 44 -21.04 12.76 -20.66
C HIS A 44 -20.68 11.27 -20.68
N LYS A 45 -20.11 10.76 -19.57
CA LYS A 45 -19.74 9.35 -19.46
C LYS A 45 -20.93 8.42 -19.61
N PHE A 46 -22.07 8.71 -18.99
CA PHE A 46 -23.27 7.89 -19.17
C PHE A 46 -23.72 7.85 -20.64
N HIS A 47 -23.64 8.96 -21.36
CA HIS A 47 -24.01 9.01 -22.77
C HIS A 47 -23.04 8.25 -23.68
N GLU A 48 -21.75 8.21 -23.33
CA GLU A 48 -20.76 7.39 -24.03
C GLU A 48 -21.03 5.89 -23.85
N LEU A 49 -21.54 5.48 -22.69
CA LEU A 49 -21.82 4.08 -22.37
C LEU A 49 -23.18 3.59 -22.90
N ASP A 50 -24.21 4.44 -22.86
CA ASP A 50 -25.58 4.15 -23.33
C ASP A 50 -25.63 4.08 -24.87
N THR A 51 -25.14 2.97 -25.41
CA THR A 51 -24.89 2.77 -26.83
C THR A 51 -26.21 2.51 -27.57
N ASP A 52 -27.13 1.79 -26.92
CA ASP A 52 -28.47 1.54 -27.46
C ASP A 52 -29.46 2.71 -27.27
N LYS A 53 -29.07 3.72 -26.48
CA LYS A 53 -29.81 4.96 -26.19
C LYS A 53 -31.16 4.70 -25.53
N ASP A 54 -31.28 3.63 -24.75
CA ASP A 54 -32.49 3.31 -24.01
C ASP A 54 -32.63 4.08 -22.68
N GLY A 55 -31.60 4.87 -22.33
CA GLY A 55 -31.54 5.68 -21.11
C GLY A 55 -31.11 4.91 -19.86
N LYS A 56 -30.60 3.69 -20.02
CA LYS A 56 -30.09 2.81 -18.96
C LYS A 56 -28.82 2.10 -19.45
N LEU A 57 -27.97 1.70 -18.52
CA LEU A 57 -26.75 0.95 -18.83
C LEU A 57 -26.96 -0.52 -18.51
N SER A 58 -26.81 -1.37 -19.52
CA SER A 58 -26.73 -2.81 -19.38
C SER A 58 -25.36 -3.26 -18.87
N LEU A 59 -25.27 -4.51 -18.42
CA LEU A 59 -23.99 -5.13 -18.04
C LEU A 59 -22.95 -5.10 -19.18
N GLN A 60 -23.40 -5.27 -20.42
CA GLN A 60 -22.51 -5.26 -21.59
C GLN A 60 -21.93 -3.86 -21.86
N GLU A 61 -22.66 -2.81 -21.50
CA GLU A 61 -22.21 -1.43 -21.64
C GLU A 61 -21.30 -0.98 -20.49
N LEU A 62 -21.51 -1.49 -19.27
CA LEU A 62 -20.69 -1.17 -18.10
C LEU A 62 -19.34 -1.90 -18.09
N HIS A 63 -19.31 -3.17 -18.49
CA HIS A 63 -18.15 -4.03 -18.31
C HIS A 63 -16.85 -3.49 -18.95
N PRO A 64 -16.85 -2.97 -20.19
CA PRO A 64 -15.63 -2.44 -20.80
C PRO A 64 -15.04 -1.30 -19.98
N THR A 65 -15.87 -0.37 -19.51
CA THR A 65 -15.39 0.78 -18.73
C THR A 65 -14.94 0.41 -17.34
N ILE A 66 -15.60 -0.55 -16.68
CA ILE A 66 -15.11 -1.07 -15.40
C ILE A 66 -13.75 -1.75 -15.59
N ALA A 67 -13.55 -2.49 -16.69
CA ALA A 67 -12.27 -3.09 -17.04
C ALA A 67 -11.20 -2.02 -17.32
N ASP A 68 -11.53 -0.97 -18.08
CA ASP A 68 -10.62 0.14 -18.38
C ASP A 68 -10.21 0.91 -17.11
N ILE A 69 -11.17 1.16 -16.21
CA ILE A 69 -10.91 1.76 -14.90
C ILE A 69 -10.02 0.83 -14.06
N GLY A 70 -10.33 -0.46 -14.02
CA GLY A 70 -9.51 -1.44 -13.32
C GLY A 70 -8.07 -1.43 -13.82
N ALA A 71 -7.86 -1.49 -15.13
CA ALA A 71 -6.55 -1.40 -15.75
C ALA A 71 -5.82 -0.08 -15.43
N ALA A 72 -6.53 1.05 -15.46
CA ALA A 72 -5.97 2.34 -15.08
C ALA A 72 -5.55 2.41 -13.60
N LEU A 73 -6.19 1.62 -12.73
CA LEU A 73 -5.84 1.46 -11.32
C LEU A 73 -4.81 0.33 -11.09
N GLY A 74 -4.25 -0.24 -12.15
CA GLY A 74 -3.27 -1.32 -12.07
C GLY A 74 -3.85 -2.69 -11.71
N LEU A 75 -5.18 -2.88 -11.80
CA LEU A 75 -5.78 -4.19 -11.65
C LEU A 75 -5.46 -5.07 -12.87
N PRO A 76 -5.25 -6.38 -12.67
CA PRO A 76 -5.14 -7.33 -13.77
C PRO A 76 -6.39 -7.30 -14.65
N PRO A 77 -6.30 -7.66 -15.94
CA PRO A 77 -7.48 -7.81 -16.78
C PRO A 77 -8.47 -8.82 -16.18
N PRO A 78 -9.79 -8.65 -16.40
CA PRO A 78 -10.77 -9.65 -16.00
C PRO A 78 -10.44 -11.05 -16.56
N ALA A 79 -10.78 -12.09 -15.81
CA ALA A 79 -10.51 -13.50 -16.07
C ALA A 79 -9.03 -13.95 -16.02
N THR A 80 -8.12 -13.09 -15.54
CA THR A 80 -6.69 -13.45 -15.42
C THR A 80 -6.29 -13.97 -14.04
N SER A 81 -7.04 -13.61 -13.00
CA SER A 81 -6.83 -14.12 -11.63
C SER A 81 -8.15 -14.16 -10.87
N SER A 82 -8.34 -15.19 -10.03
CA SER A 82 -9.56 -15.31 -9.21
C SER A 82 -9.75 -14.11 -8.26
N GLY A 83 -8.67 -13.44 -7.86
CA GLY A 83 -8.71 -12.24 -7.02
C GLY A 83 -9.21 -11.00 -7.77
N SER A 84 -8.71 -10.74 -8.99
CA SER A 84 -9.19 -9.62 -9.81
C SER A 84 -10.65 -9.78 -10.21
N ASP A 85 -11.07 -11.01 -10.51
CA ASP A 85 -12.43 -11.30 -10.95
C ASP A 85 -13.46 -11.04 -9.86
N GLY A 86 -13.09 -11.28 -8.60
CA GLY A 86 -13.88 -10.89 -7.44
C GLY A 86 -14.08 -9.38 -7.37
N ILE A 87 -13.03 -8.58 -7.60
CA ILE A 87 -13.10 -7.11 -7.57
C ILE A 87 -14.03 -6.59 -8.67
N TYR A 88 -13.87 -7.06 -9.92
CA TYR A 88 -14.76 -6.66 -11.01
C TYR A 88 -16.21 -7.05 -10.75
N SER A 89 -16.44 -8.25 -10.21
CA SER A 89 -17.78 -8.74 -9.87
C SER A 89 -18.43 -7.91 -8.77
N GLU A 90 -17.67 -7.51 -7.75
CA GLU A 90 -18.17 -6.68 -6.65
C GLU A 90 -18.59 -5.30 -7.15
N VAL A 91 -17.76 -4.65 -7.98
CA VAL A 91 -18.10 -3.35 -8.58
C VAL A 91 -19.36 -3.46 -9.46
N ILE A 92 -19.47 -4.51 -10.26
CA ILE A 92 -20.66 -4.76 -11.09
C ILE A 92 -21.91 -4.99 -10.21
N ASN A 93 -21.76 -5.73 -9.11
CA ASN A 93 -22.84 -5.98 -8.16
C ASN A 93 -23.31 -4.68 -7.48
N GLU A 94 -22.40 -3.77 -7.14
CA GLU A 94 -22.73 -2.45 -6.60
C GLU A 94 -23.54 -1.61 -7.60
N PHE A 95 -23.18 -1.62 -8.88
CA PHE A 95 -23.96 -0.93 -9.91
C PHE A 95 -25.35 -1.56 -10.12
N THR A 96 -25.47 -2.89 -10.03
CA THR A 96 -26.70 -3.63 -10.35
C THR A 96 -27.57 -4.00 -9.15
N HIS A 97 -27.10 -3.73 -7.94
CA HIS A 97 -27.71 -4.16 -6.67
C HIS A 97 -28.05 -5.67 -6.68
N GLY A 98 -27.18 -6.48 -7.29
CA GLY A 98 -27.26 -7.94 -7.37
C GLY A 98 -28.48 -8.52 -8.12
N SER A 99 -29.31 -7.70 -8.78
CA SER A 99 -30.58 -8.17 -9.36
C SER A 99 -31.13 -7.37 -10.54
N ARG A 100 -30.57 -6.21 -10.89
CA ARG A 100 -31.04 -5.39 -12.03
C ARG A 100 -30.13 -5.57 -13.23
N GLU A 101 -30.69 -5.98 -14.37
CA GLU A 101 -29.96 -6.10 -15.64
C GLU A 101 -29.56 -4.74 -16.24
N LYS A 102 -30.20 -3.64 -15.79
CA LYS A 102 -30.00 -2.29 -16.31
C LYS A 102 -29.97 -1.24 -15.19
N VAL A 103 -29.05 -0.27 -15.27
CA VAL A 103 -28.87 0.79 -14.26
C VAL A 103 -29.18 2.17 -14.85
N SER A 104 -29.95 2.97 -14.12
CA SER A 104 -30.32 4.33 -14.53
C SER A 104 -29.18 5.33 -14.34
N LYS A 105 -29.25 6.48 -15.02
CA LYS A 105 -28.28 7.58 -14.84
C LYS A 105 -28.16 8.05 -13.39
N THR A 106 -29.26 8.08 -12.65
CA THR A 106 -29.25 8.45 -11.22
C THR A 106 -28.53 7.44 -10.36
N GLU A 107 -28.69 6.14 -10.65
CA GLU A 107 -27.98 5.07 -9.94
C GLU A 107 -26.50 5.06 -10.29
N PHE A 108 -26.17 5.15 -11.59
CA PHE A 108 -24.79 5.25 -12.06
C PHE A 108 -24.05 6.42 -11.39
N LYS A 109 -24.69 7.60 -11.33
CA LYS A 109 -24.14 8.77 -10.62
C LYS A 109 -23.84 8.46 -9.15
N LYS A 110 -24.80 7.85 -8.47
CA LYS A 110 -24.70 7.59 -7.03
C LYS A 110 -23.59 6.58 -6.75
N VAL A 111 -23.60 5.44 -7.44
CA VAL A 111 -22.60 4.38 -7.25
C VAL A 111 -21.20 4.89 -7.59
N LEU A 112 -21.04 5.63 -8.70
CA LEU A 112 -19.75 6.23 -9.05
C LEU A 112 -19.27 7.24 -7.99
N SER A 113 -20.19 8.04 -7.43
CA SER A 113 -19.88 8.95 -6.32
C SER A 113 -19.41 8.17 -5.08
N ASP A 114 -20.12 7.11 -4.71
CA ASP A 114 -19.81 6.30 -3.52
C ASP A 114 -18.45 5.61 -3.68
N ILE A 115 -18.13 5.09 -4.87
CA ILE A 115 -16.82 4.51 -5.21
C ILE A 115 -15.70 5.55 -5.11
N LEU A 116 -15.86 6.71 -5.76
CA LEU A 116 -14.84 7.77 -5.75
C LEU A 116 -14.60 8.32 -4.33
N LEU A 117 -15.65 8.49 -3.54
CA LEU A 117 -15.53 8.90 -2.14
C LEU A 117 -14.86 7.81 -1.29
N GLY A 118 -15.12 6.53 -1.58
CA GLY A 118 -14.42 5.40 -0.99
C GLY A 118 -12.92 5.43 -1.29
N MET A 119 -12.54 5.65 -2.55
CA MET A 119 -11.14 5.82 -2.97
C MET A 119 -10.49 7.01 -2.26
N ALA A 120 -11.18 8.15 -2.21
CA ALA A 120 -10.68 9.35 -1.54
C ALA A 120 -10.47 9.12 -0.03
N ALA A 121 -11.41 8.42 0.63
CA ALA A 121 -11.27 8.05 2.03
C ALA A 121 -10.10 7.07 2.25
N GLY A 122 -9.88 6.14 1.31
CA GLY A 122 -8.72 5.24 1.29
C GLY A 122 -7.41 5.99 1.18
N LEU A 123 -7.26 6.88 0.19
CA LEU A 123 -6.06 7.71 0.00
C LEU A 123 -5.82 8.67 1.15
N LYS A 124 -6.88 9.17 1.80
CA LYS A 124 -6.74 9.99 3.00
C LYS A 124 -6.16 9.21 4.18
N ARG A 125 -6.50 7.93 4.27
CA ARG A 125 -5.98 7.02 5.31
C ARG A 125 -4.55 6.61 4.99
N ASP A 126 -4.32 6.18 3.75
CA ASP A 126 -3.07 5.61 3.24
C ASP A 126 -2.62 6.45 2.02
N PRO A 127 -2.00 7.63 2.23
CA PRO A 127 -1.62 8.50 1.13
C PRO A 127 -0.46 7.92 0.31
N ILE A 128 -0.44 8.27 -0.97
CA ILE A 128 0.63 7.91 -1.89
C ILE A 128 1.48 9.15 -2.15
N VAL A 129 2.78 9.05 -1.93
CA VAL A 129 3.75 10.10 -2.24
C VAL A 129 4.42 9.79 -3.57
N ILE A 130 4.29 10.69 -4.54
CA ILE A 130 5.00 10.62 -5.81
C ILE A 130 6.37 11.29 -5.63
N LEU A 131 7.40 10.46 -5.61
CA LEU A 131 8.80 10.86 -5.49
C LEU A 131 9.43 10.96 -6.87
N ARG A 132 10.25 11.98 -7.08
CA ARG A 132 11.13 12.08 -8.25
C ARG A 132 12.56 11.84 -7.77
N ILE A 133 13.09 10.66 -8.06
CA ILE A 133 14.43 10.24 -7.68
C ILE A 133 15.40 10.63 -8.81
N ASP A 134 16.22 11.66 -8.58
CA ASP A 134 17.15 12.21 -9.58
C ASP A 134 18.63 12.12 -9.16
N GLY A 135 18.91 11.35 -8.11
CA GLY A 135 20.26 11.09 -7.61
C GLY A 135 20.77 12.07 -6.57
N GLU A 136 20.09 13.21 -6.31
CA GLU A 136 20.55 14.17 -5.29
C GLU A 136 20.53 13.56 -3.89
N ASP A 137 19.44 12.89 -3.51
CA ASP A 137 19.30 12.25 -2.20
C ASP A 137 20.32 11.10 -2.01
N LEU A 138 20.67 10.40 -3.09
CA LEU A 138 21.72 9.37 -3.07
C LEU A 138 23.11 9.99 -2.84
N LEU A 139 23.39 11.13 -3.49
CA LEU A 139 24.63 11.89 -3.26
C LEU A 139 24.69 12.44 -1.84
N GLU A 140 23.58 12.93 -1.30
CA GLU A 140 23.49 13.36 0.09
C GLU A 140 23.79 12.18 1.03
N PHE A 141 23.18 11.02 0.79
CA PHE A 141 23.38 9.81 1.59
C PHE A 141 24.86 9.38 1.63
N ILE A 142 25.52 9.20 0.48
CA ILE A 142 26.92 8.70 0.43
C ILE A 142 27.96 9.69 0.96
N ASN A 143 27.57 10.96 1.14
CA ASN A 143 28.39 12.01 1.75
C ASN A 143 28.00 12.29 3.21
N SER A 144 26.94 11.64 3.70
CA SER A 144 26.49 11.78 5.08
C SER A 144 27.31 10.91 6.05
N PRO A 145 27.33 11.25 7.35
CA PRO A 145 27.90 10.38 8.38
C PRO A 145 27.18 9.03 8.54
N ALA A 146 25.98 8.88 7.99
CA ALA A 146 25.19 7.64 8.06
C ALA A 146 25.66 6.59 7.04
N TYR A 147 26.41 7.00 6.01
CA TYR A 147 26.89 6.14 4.94
C TYR A 147 27.65 4.91 5.45
N GLU A 148 28.77 5.11 6.16
CA GLU A 148 29.62 4.01 6.62
C GLU A 148 28.87 3.02 7.53
N PRO A 149 28.18 3.42 8.62
CA PRO A 149 27.51 2.47 9.48
C PRO A 149 26.39 1.68 8.78
N GLU A 150 25.62 2.31 7.88
CA GLU A 150 24.57 1.63 7.13
C GLU A 150 25.16 0.63 6.12
N MET A 151 26.18 1.04 5.37
CA MET A 151 26.80 0.16 4.36
C MET A 151 27.57 -1.00 4.99
N ILE A 152 28.18 -0.83 6.16
CA ILE A 152 28.79 -1.93 6.92
C ILE A 152 27.70 -2.93 7.36
N ALA A 153 26.56 -2.44 7.85
CA ALA A 153 25.45 -3.31 8.25
C ALA A 153 24.87 -4.09 7.06
N ILE A 154 24.80 -3.47 5.87
CA ILE A 154 24.42 -4.15 4.62
C ILE A 154 25.50 -5.17 4.23
N PHE A 155 26.77 -4.79 4.26
CA PHE A 155 27.90 -5.67 3.91
C PHE A 155 27.91 -6.95 4.75
N SER A 156 27.72 -6.84 6.07
CA SER A 156 27.65 -8.02 6.96
C SER A 156 26.46 -8.94 6.68
N LYS A 157 25.38 -8.44 6.08
CA LYS A 157 24.23 -9.27 5.67
C LYS A 157 24.52 -10.03 4.38
N ILE A 158 25.27 -9.43 3.45
CA ILE A 158 25.57 -10.02 2.13
C ILE A 158 26.81 -10.94 2.13
N GLU A 159 27.77 -10.73 3.03
CA GLU A 159 29.04 -11.50 3.14
C GLU A 159 28.83 -13.00 3.49
N GLN A 160 27.59 -13.44 3.68
CA GLN A 160 27.24 -14.86 3.90
C GLN A 160 27.36 -15.72 2.62
N SER A 161 27.66 -15.13 1.45
CA SER A 161 27.84 -15.83 0.16
C SER A 161 29.24 -15.63 -0.44
N GLU A 162 29.86 -16.67 -1.00
CA GLU A 162 31.16 -16.65 -1.71
C GLU A 162 31.08 -15.96 -3.09
N GLU A 163 30.62 -14.72 -3.14
CA GLU A 163 30.30 -14.02 -4.39
C GLU A 163 31.35 -12.97 -4.77
N THR A 164 31.29 -12.52 -6.03
CA THR A 164 32.24 -11.54 -6.54
C THR A 164 31.99 -10.15 -5.92
N PRO A 165 33.01 -9.28 -5.91
CA PRO A 165 32.87 -7.87 -5.50
C PRO A 165 31.72 -7.14 -6.20
N HIS A 166 31.47 -7.47 -7.46
CA HIS A 166 30.41 -6.89 -8.27
C HIS A 166 29.04 -7.30 -7.73
N ASP A 167 28.86 -8.60 -7.48
CA ASP A 167 27.61 -9.15 -6.95
C ASP A 167 27.30 -8.56 -5.56
N ASN A 168 28.32 -8.36 -4.73
CA ASN A 168 28.16 -7.70 -3.43
C ASN A 168 27.65 -6.26 -3.56
N ILE A 169 28.15 -5.49 -4.54
CA ILE A 169 27.67 -4.12 -4.78
C ILE A 169 26.24 -4.11 -5.32
N VAL A 170 25.92 -5.01 -6.26
CA VAL A 170 24.54 -5.17 -6.78
C VAL A 170 23.58 -5.49 -5.63
N LYS A 171 23.93 -6.46 -4.79
CA LYS A 171 23.14 -6.81 -3.59
C LYS A 171 23.05 -5.65 -2.60
N ALA A 172 24.09 -4.85 -2.47
CA ALA A 172 24.05 -3.68 -1.61
C ALA A 172 23.07 -2.63 -2.13
N PHE A 173 23.04 -2.36 -3.44
CA PHE A 173 22.00 -1.52 -4.05
C PHE A 173 20.60 -2.10 -3.84
N GLN A 174 20.44 -3.42 -3.90
CA GLN A 174 19.16 -4.09 -3.59
C GLN A 174 18.68 -3.88 -2.14
N ASN A 175 19.55 -3.48 -1.22
CA ASN A 175 19.20 -3.16 0.16
C ASN A 175 18.96 -1.66 0.40
N LEU A 176 19.25 -0.80 -0.58
CA LEU A 176 18.91 0.63 -0.51
C LEU A 176 17.44 0.85 -0.89
N THR A 177 16.86 1.91 -0.34
CA THR A 177 15.47 2.28 -0.55
C THR A 177 15.36 3.73 -1.03
N VAL A 178 14.13 4.18 -1.26
CA VAL A 178 13.84 5.57 -1.63
C VAL A 178 14.34 6.57 -0.58
N GLU A 179 14.47 6.16 0.69
CA GLU A 179 15.03 6.99 1.77
C GLU A 179 16.53 7.28 1.58
N GLN A 180 17.26 6.39 0.89
CA GLN A 180 18.65 6.60 0.49
C GLN A 180 18.76 7.14 -0.94
N GLY A 181 17.66 7.64 -1.52
CA GLY A 181 17.63 8.19 -2.88
C GLY A 181 17.77 7.14 -3.99
N MET A 182 17.46 5.87 -3.70
CA MET A 182 17.46 4.80 -4.71
C MET A 182 16.02 4.46 -5.13
N PRO A 183 15.72 4.42 -6.45
CA PRO A 183 14.48 3.84 -6.91
C PRO A 183 14.49 2.31 -6.68
N PRO A 184 13.32 1.65 -6.60
CA PRO A 184 13.22 0.22 -6.32
C PRO A 184 14.04 -0.64 -7.29
N PRO A 185 15.12 -1.30 -6.84
CA PRO A 185 15.98 -2.11 -7.70
C PRO A 185 15.35 -3.47 -8.06
N SER A 186 14.19 -3.80 -7.48
CA SER A 186 13.34 -4.91 -7.91
C SER A 186 12.68 -4.65 -9.27
N ASP A 187 12.59 -3.39 -9.71
CA ASP A 187 12.11 -3.05 -11.03
C ASP A 187 13.20 -3.35 -12.08
N SER A 188 12.83 -4.12 -13.11
CA SER A 188 13.78 -4.56 -14.13
C SER A 188 14.44 -3.40 -14.87
N TRP A 189 13.70 -2.32 -15.14
CA TRP A 189 14.20 -1.17 -15.89
C TRP A 189 15.21 -0.39 -15.04
N VAL A 190 14.96 -0.24 -13.73
CA VAL A 190 15.92 0.39 -12.82
C VAL A 190 17.26 -0.36 -12.83
N MET A 191 17.22 -1.70 -12.78
CA MET A 191 18.45 -2.47 -12.80
C MET A 191 19.19 -2.33 -14.15
N SER A 192 18.50 -2.51 -15.28
CA SER A 192 19.12 -2.53 -16.62
C SER A 192 19.56 -1.16 -17.13
N ASP A 193 18.84 -0.09 -16.79
CA ASP A 193 19.05 1.23 -17.40
C ASP A 193 19.77 2.21 -16.45
N ILE A 194 19.73 1.97 -15.14
CA ILE A 194 20.36 2.82 -14.13
C ILE A 194 21.55 2.14 -13.45
N VAL A 195 21.35 0.96 -12.83
CA VAL A 195 22.36 0.36 -11.94
C VAL A 195 23.46 -0.36 -12.72
N GLU A 196 23.12 -1.30 -13.60
CA GLU A 196 24.11 -2.09 -14.37
C GLU A 196 25.04 -1.19 -15.22
N PRO A 197 24.54 -0.19 -15.98
CA PRO A 197 25.41 0.67 -16.79
C PRO A 197 26.35 1.55 -15.95
N ALA A 198 25.95 1.89 -14.72
CA ALA A 198 26.81 2.62 -13.78
C ALA A 198 27.95 1.72 -13.28
N LEU A 199 27.68 0.44 -13.01
CA LEU A 199 28.69 -0.52 -12.59
C LEU A 199 29.70 -0.86 -13.69
N GLU A 200 29.23 -1.02 -14.94
CA GLU A 200 30.12 -1.22 -16.09
C GLU A 200 31.09 -0.04 -16.29
N SER A 201 30.62 1.18 -16.02
CA SER A 201 31.44 2.39 -16.07
C SER A 201 32.54 2.39 -15.01
N CYS A 202 32.30 1.77 -13.85
CA CYS A 202 33.29 1.56 -12.78
C CYS A 202 34.26 0.40 -13.09
N ALA A 203 33.81 -0.63 -13.81
CA ALA A 203 34.57 -1.85 -14.08
C ALA A 203 35.78 -1.64 -15.03
N LEU A 204 35.84 -0.51 -15.74
CA LEU A 204 36.95 -0.16 -16.63
C LEU A 204 38.28 0.14 -15.91
N GLY A 205 38.29 0.19 -14.55
CA GLY A 205 39.44 0.65 -13.77
C GLY A 205 40.30 -0.41 -13.07
N GLU A 206 39.75 -1.52 -12.54
CA GLU A 206 40.47 -2.43 -11.64
C GLU A 206 39.98 -3.89 -11.72
N ASN A 207 40.82 -4.84 -11.32
CA ASN A 207 40.57 -6.27 -11.46
C ASN A 207 39.66 -6.78 -10.33
N TRP A 208 38.34 -6.87 -10.58
CA TRP A 208 37.27 -7.30 -9.66
C TRP A 208 37.36 -8.76 -9.17
N SER A 209 38.54 -9.38 -9.19
CA SER A 209 38.74 -10.82 -9.00
C SER A 209 39.26 -11.22 -7.61
N LYS A 210 39.34 -10.30 -6.65
CA LYS A 210 39.86 -10.57 -5.28
C LYS A 210 38.76 -10.37 -4.23
N PRO A 211 38.80 -11.13 -3.11
CA PRO A 211 37.91 -10.90 -1.98
C PRO A 211 38.11 -9.47 -1.46
N VAL A 212 37.00 -8.78 -1.28
CA VAL A 212 36.94 -7.35 -0.94
C VAL A 212 37.02 -7.22 0.56
N SER A 213 38.00 -6.46 1.06
CA SER A 213 37.95 -6.00 2.46
C SER A 213 36.78 -5.03 2.61
N GLN A 214 36.19 -4.94 3.81
CA GLN A 214 35.13 -3.96 4.11
C GLN A 214 35.48 -2.54 3.66
N GLU A 215 36.72 -2.09 3.86
CA GLU A 215 37.20 -0.77 3.40
C GLU A 215 37.15 -0.62 1.87
N THR A 216 37.53 -1.67 1.14
CA THR A 216 37.48 -1.69 -0.33
C THR A 216 36.03 -1.67 -0.80
N PHE A 217 35.12 -2.38 -0.12
CA PHE A 217 33.69 -2.39 -0.44
C PHE A 217 33.10 -0.97 -0.30
N LEU A 218 33.38 -0.29 0.81
CA LEU A 218 32.87 1.05 1.06
C LEU A 218 33.37 2.06 0.01
N LEU A 219 34.62 1.95 -0.43
CA LEU A 219 35.17 2.84 -1.45
C LEU A 219 34.54 2.58 -2.82
N GLU A 220 34.47 1.30 -3.24
CA GLU A 220 33.94 0.94 -4.56
C GLU A 220 32.43 1.13 -4.65
N PHE A 221 31.68 0.85 -3.57
CA PHE A 221 30.25 1.15 -3.52
C PHE A 221 30.00 2.66 -3.66
N LYS A 222 30.77 3.49 -2.95
CA LYS A 222 30.65 4.95 -3.06
C LYS A 222 30.86 5.43 -4.49
N ARG A 223 31.90 4.93 -5.16
CA ARG A 223 32.17 5.23 -6.58
C ARG A 223 31.01 4.78 -7.47
N ALA A 224 30.48 3.57 -7.27
CA ALA A 224 29.33 3.09 -8.03
C ALA A 224 28.08 3.97 -7.81
N ALA A 225 27.81 4.36 -6.56
CA ALA A 225 26.69 5.21 -6.21
C ALA A 225 26.78 6.62 -6.82
N GLU A 226 27.99 7.18 -6.95
CA GLU A 226 28.21 8.44 -7.68
C GLU A 226 27.82 8.32 -9.17
N HIS A 227 28.16 7.19 -9.81
CA HIS A 227 27.78 6.94 -11.20
C HIS A 227 26.27 6.69 -11.35
N VAL A 228 25.66 5.96 -10.41
CA VAL A 228 24.21 5.77 -10.35
C VAL A 228 23.50 7.12 -10.20
N ALA A 229 23.96 7.99 -9.30
CA ALA A 229 23.40 9.32 -9.13
C ALA A 229 23.52 10.17 -10.41
N GLN A 230 24.65 10.08 -11.12
CA GLN A 230 24.81 10.77 -12.41
C GLN A 230 23.82 10.25 -13.46
N ARG A 231 23.56 8.94 -13.51
CA ARG A 231 22.53 8.35 -14.39
C ARG A 231 21.13 8.80 -14.01
N LEU A 232 20.79 8.82 -12.72
CA LEU A 232 19.49 9.31 -12.22
C LEU A 232 19.29 10.80 -12.53
N LYS A 233 20.37 11.59 -12.57
CA LYS A 233 20.29 13.00 -12.96
C LYS A 233 19.94 13.17 -14.43
N GLU A 234 20.43 12.28 -15.29
CA GLU A 234 20.14 12.25 -16.73
C GLU A 234 18.75 11.65 -17.02
N GLN A 235 18.38 10.61 -16.27
CA GLN A 235 17.13 9.88 -16.38
C GLN A 235 16.48 9.72 -15.00
N PRO A 236 15.78 10.76 -14.51
CA PRO A 236 15.11 10.73 -13.22
C PRO A 236 13.99 9.69 -13.21
N VAL A 237 13.83 9.00 -12.09
CA VAL A 237 12.82 7.93 -11.93
C VAL A 237 11.68 8.44 -11.07
N ILE A 238 10.45 8.26 -11.55
CA ILE A 238 9.25 8.55 -10.76
C ILE A 238 8.86 7.31 -9.98
N VAL A 239 8.71 7.46 -8.67
CA VAL A 239 8.37 6.37 -7.76
C VAL A 239 7.11 6.73 -6.98
N ALA A 240 6.10 5.86 -7.03
CA ALA A 240 4.97 5.91 -6.12
C ALA A 240 5.37 5.21 -4.82
N HIS A 241 5.45 5.97 -3.75
CA HIS A 241 5.82 5.53 -2.41
C HIS A 241 4.61 5.58 -1.49
N SER A 242 4.37 4.53 -0.71
CA SER A 242 3.37 4.52 0.34
C SER A 242 3.98 3.93 1.60
N GLU A 243 3.71 4.56 2.74
CA GLU A 243 4.17 4.13 4.05
C GLU A 243 3.01 4.14 5.02
N ASN A 244 2.73 2.98 5.61
CA ASN A 244 1.66 2.78 6.58
C ASN A 244 2.26 2.32 7.90
N THR A 245 1.87 2.97 8.99
CA THR A 245 2.23 2.57 10.36
C THR A 245 0.99 2.05 11.08
N PHE A 246 1.04 0.80 11.51
CA PHE A 246 0.03 0.19 12.35
C PHE A 246 0.49 0.26 13.81
N ASP A 247 0.00 1.26 14.55
CA ASP A 247 0.39 1.56 15.93
C ASP A 247 -0.77 1.35 16.94
N GLY A 248 -1.91 0.82 16.48
CA GLY A 248 -3.11 0.62 17.27
C GLY A 248 -3.97 1.87 17.47
N SER A 249 -3.54 3.06 17.03
CA SER A 249 -4.28 4.32 17.22
C SER A 249 -5.67 4.31 16.57
N SER A 250 -5.80 3.73 15.37
CA SER A 250 -7.08 3.57 14.67
C SER A 250 -8.05 2.65 15.41
N ILE A 251 -7.54 1.56 16.00
CA ILE A 251 -8.33 0.66 16.84
C ILE A 251 -8.76 1.38 18.11
N ARG A 252 -7.84 2.10 18.77
CA ARG A 252 -8.13 2.89 19.96
C ARG A 252 -9.22 3.93 19.71
N ARG A 253 -9.17 4.62 18.56
CA ARG A 253 -10.19 5.58 18.12
C ARG A 253 -11.56 4.90 18.00
N LEU A 254 -11.63 3.74 17.34
CA LEU A 254 -12.86 2.98 17.18
C LEU A 254 -13.42 2.52 18.54
N LEU A 255 -12.58 1.92 19.39
CA LEU A 255 -12.96 1.43 20.73
C LEU A 255 -13.43 2.56 21.66
N SER A 256 -12.90 3.77 21.49
CA SER A 256 -13.29 4.95 22.28
C SER A 256 -14.64 5.54 21.85
N ASN A 257 -15.09 5.29 20.61
CA ASN A 257 -16.36 5.77 20.10
C ASN A 257 -17.42 4.66 20.13
N LYS A 258 -18.15 4.58 21.25
CA LYS A 258 -19.19 3.57 21.46
C LYS A 258 -20.22 3.50 20.33
N PHE A 259 -20.64 4.65 19.78
CA PHE A 259 -21.64 4.68 18.71
C PHE A 259 -21.10 4.07 17.41
N GLU A 260 -19.89 4.44 17.01
CA GLU A 260 -19.25 3.86 15.82
C GLU A 260 -18.95 2.38 16.01
N LEU A 261 -18.44 1.98 17.18
CA LEU A 261 -18.17 0.58 17.50
C LEU A 261 -19.46 -0.26 17.44
N ASP A 262 -20.51 0.15 18.15
CA ASP A 262 -21.78 -0.58 18.19
C ASP A 262 -22.38 -0.68 16.78
N LYS A 263 -22.35 0.41 15.99
CA LYS A 263 -22.81 0.40 14.59
C LYS A 263 -22.02 -0.59 13.73
N SER A 264 -20.69 -0.58 13.86
CA SER A 264 -19.78 -1.44 13.08
C SER A 264 -20.00 -2.91 13.40
N LEU A 265 -20.04 -3.25 14.70
CA LEU A 265 -20.33 -4.60 15.16
C LEU A 265 -21.70 -5.08 14.69
N ASN A 266 -22.76 -4.26 14.87
CA ASN A 266 -24.10 -4.62 14.40
C ASN A 266 -24.16 -4.88 12.90
N THR A 267 -23.43 -4.10 12.11
CA THR A 267 -23.36 -4.26 10.65
C THR A 267 -22.65 -5.57 10.29
N ALA A 268 -21.50 -5.85 10.91
CA ALA A 268 -20.77 -7.11 10.70
C ALA A 268 -21.64 -8.33 11.04
N LEU A 269 -22.39 -8.29 12.14
CA LEU A 269 -23.26 -9.38 12.57
C LEU A 269 -24.42 -9.68 11.60
N GLN A 270 -24.83 -8.73 10.75
CA GLN A 270 -25.86 -9.00 9.73
C GLN A 270 -25.37 -9.95 8.64
N SER A 271 -24.06 -9.97 8.39
CA SER A 271 -23.42 -10.81 7.37
C SER A 271 -22.93 -12.15 7.92
N VAL A 272 -22.94 -12.33 9.25
CA VAL A 272 -22.45 -13.56 9.88
C VAL A 272 -23.57 -14.61 9.97
N PRO A 273 -23.36 -15.84 9.47
CA PRO A 273 -24.34 -16.91 9.57
C PRO A 273 -24.66 -17.29 11.03
N LYS A 274 -25.96 -17.41 11.33
CA LYS A 274 -26.47 -17.88 12.63
C LYS A 274 -26.78 -19.36 12.58
N ASP A 275 -26.63 -20.03 13.72
CA ASP A 275 -27.03 -21.44 13.85
C ASP A 275 -28.56 -21.60 13.84
N LYS A 276 -29.02 -22.86 13.87
CA LYS A 276 -30.46 -23.20 13.90
C LYS A 276 -31.21 -22.65 15.13
N THR A 277 -30.48 -22.21 16.16
CA THR A 277 -31.02 -21.63 17.41
C THR A 277 -30.93 -20.10 17.44
N GLY A 278 -30.43 -19.47 16.37
CA GLY A 278 -30.23 -18.03 16.26
C GLY A 278 -29.00 -17.51 17.01
N LYS A 279 -28.11 -18.40 17.48
CA LYS A 279 -26.84 -18.06 18.14
C LYS A 279 -25.71 -17.97 17.12
N LEU A 280 -24.62 -17.32 17.51
CA LEU A 280 -23.44 -17.11 16.67
C LEU A 280 -22.34 -18.09 17.06
N PRO A 281 -21.97 -19.04 16.18
CA PRO A 281 -20.80 -19.89 16.36
C PRO A 281 -19.53 -19.05 16.46
N LYS A 282 -18.68 -19.31 17.47
CA LYS A 282 -17.39 -18.61 17.62
C LYS A 282 -16.42 -18.83 16.47
N GLU A 283 -16.57 -19.91 15.69
CA GLU A 283 -15.83 -20.14 14.43
C GLU A 283 -16.00 -19.00 13.41
N HIS A 284 -17.10 -18.23 13.49
CA HIS A 284 -17.31 -17.06 12.63
C HIS A 284 -16.69 -15.77 13.16
N LEU A 285 -15.97 -15.79 14.28
CA LEU A 285 -15.31 -14.59 14.83
C LEU A 285 -14.26 -14.03 13.85
N GLN A 286 -13.53 -14.89 13.13
CA GLN A 286 -12.58 -14.44 12.12
C GLN A 286 -13.27 -13.71 10.96
N LEU A 287 -14.37 -14.28 10.45
CA LEU A 287 -15.21 -13.64 9.43
C LEU A 287 -15.76 -12.28 9.91
N ALA A 288 -16.22 -12.22 11.16
CA ALA A 288 -16.73 -10.97 11.71
C ALA A 288 -15.62 -9.94 11.95
N LEU A 289 -14.41 -10.39 12.31
CA LEU A 289 -13.24 -9.53 12.44
C LEU A 289 -12.85 -8.95 11.07
N ASP A 290 -12.84 -9.74 9.99
CA ASP A 290 -12.57 -9.25 8.63
C ASP A 290 -13.49 -8.11 8.21
N LEU A 291 -14.76 -8.15 8.63
CA LEU A 291 -15.73 -7.10 8.35
C LEU A 291 -15.51 -5.81 9.16
N VAL A 292 -14.87 -5.90 10.33
CA VAL A 292 -14.61 -4.76 11.24
C VAL A 292 -13.19 -4.23 11.11
N ALA A 293 -12.23 -5.06 10.69
CA ALA A 293 -10.81 -4.75 10.56
C ALA A 293 -10.56 -3.48 9.72
N PRO A 294 -11.17 -3.30 8.53
CA PRO A 294 -10.98 -2.07 7.74
C PRO A 294 -11.41 -0.79 8.49
N LEU A 295 -12.47 -0.87 9.29
CA LEU A 295 -12.98 0.23 10.10
C LEU A 295 -12.06 0.55 11.30
N ALA A 296 -11.34 -0.46 11.77
CA ALA A 296 -10.32 -0.36 12.80
C ALA A 296 -8.94 0.06 12.24
N GLY A 297 -8.84 0.32 10.94
CA GLY A 297 -7.57 0.66 10.26
C GLY A 297 -6.60 -0.51 10.13
N LEU A 298 -7.11 -1.75 10.25
CA LEU A 298 -6.33 -2.96 10.02
C LEU A 298 -6.40 -3.36 8.54
N PRO A 299 -5.32 -3.95 7.99
CA PRO A 299 -5.34 -4.49 6.65
C PRO A 299 -6.21 -5.77 6.61
N PRO A 300 -6.66 -6.20 5.42
CA PRO A 300 -7.32 -7.49 5.26
C PRO A 300 -6.42 -8.64 5.76
N LEU A 301 -7.02 -9.69 6.35
CA LEU A 301 -6.26 -10.88 6.70
C LEU A 301 -5.61 -11.52 5.46
N GLY A 302 -4.38 -12.00 5.62
CA GLY A 302 -3.56 -12.52 4.53
C GLY A 302 -2.78 -11.45 3.77
N ALA A 303 -2.99 -10.16 4.05
CA ALA A 303 -2.23 -9.10 3.42
C ALA A 303 -0.84 -8.93 4.02
N LEU A 304 -0.68 -9.22 5.32
CA LEU A 304 0.58 -9.07 6.05
C LEU A 304 0.74 -10.21 7.07
N ASP A 305 1.73 -11.07 6.85
CA ASP A 305 2.04 -12.21 7.73
C ASP A 305 2.26 -11.78 9.20
N GLU A 306 2.91 -10.64 9.42
CA GLU A 306 3.16 -10.10 10.76
C GLU A 306 1.84 -9.71 11.45
N MET A 307 0.92 -9.07 10.72
CA MET A 307 -0.39 -8.68 11.25
C MET A 307 -1.25 -9.92 11.53
N ASP A 308 -1.26 -10.89 10.63
CA ASP A 308 -2.01 -12.13 10.79
C ASP A 308 -1.57 -12.88 12.04
N LYS A 309 -0.26 -12.89 12.33
CA LYS A 309 0.28 -13.47 13.55
C LYS A 309 -0.24 -12.76 14.81
N LEU A 310 -0.29 -11.42 14.82
CA LEU A 310 -0.84 -10.66 15.96
C LEU A 310 -2.32 -10.97 16.17
N VAL A 311 -3.09 -11.08 15.08
CA VAL A 311 -4.51 -11.46 15.14
C VAL A 311 -4.66 -12.86 15.73
N VAL A 312 -3.93 -13.86 15.21
CA VAL A 312 -3.95 -15.23 15.72
C VAL A 312 -3.60 -15.28 17.21
N ASP A 313 -2.61 -14.51 17.66
CA ASP A 313 -2.24 -14.46 19.07
C ASP A 313 -3.31 -13.77 19.93
N ALA A 314 -3.98 -12.73 19.42
CA ALA A 314 -5.14 -12.13 20.07
C ALA A 314 -6.31 -13.11 20.24
N PHE A 315 -6.59 -13.94 19.23
CA PHE A 315 -7.60 -15.01 19.32
C PHE A 315 -7.30 -16.02 20.44
N LYS A 316 -6.03 -16.40 20.61
CA LYS A 316 -5.59 -17.28 21.71
C LYS A 316 -5.77 -16.65 23.08
N MET A 317 -5.46 -15.35 23.21
CA MET A 317 -5.58 -14.62 24.49
C MET A 317 -7.03 -14.52 24.99
N VAL A 318 -8.00 -14.40 24.08
CA VAL A 318 -9.42 -14.20 24.40
C VAL A 318 -10.18 -15.52 24.62
N ALA A 319 -9.51 -16.68 24.52
CA ALA A 319 -10.14 -18.01 24.57
C ALA A 319 -11.35 -18.13 23.61
N ALA A 320 -11.17 -17.56 22.41
CA ALA A 320 -12.20 -17.49 21.38
C ALA A 320 -12.49 -18.85 20.72
N ASP A 321 -11.70 -19.90 21.00
CA ASP A 321 -11.69 -21.14 20.22
C ASP A 321 -12.16 -22.37 21.04
N ASP A 322 -13.34 -22.29 21.64
CA ASP A 322 -14.00 -23.46 22.27
C ASP A 322 -15.17 -24.03 21.45
N GLY A 323 -15.35 -23.56 20.22
CA GLY A 323 -16.37 -24.01 19.26
C GLY A 323 -17.83 -23.75 19.68
N LYS A 324 -18.06 -23.02 20.79
CA LYS A 324 -19.42 -22.80 21.31
C LYS A 324 -20.14 -21.70 20.54
N ALA A 325 -21.45 -21.86 20.41
CA ALA A 325 -22.31 -20.79 19.92
C ALA A 325 -22.73 -19.86 21.08
N VAL A 326 -22.53 -18.56 20.90
CA VAL A 326 -22.77 -17.52 21.90
C VAL A 326 -23.89 -16.57 21.47
N LYS A 327 -24.41 -15.79 22.42
CA LYS A 327 -25.39 -14.73 22.11
C LYS A 327 -24.68 -13.53 21.45
N GLU A 328 -25.44 -12.68 20.77
CA GLU A 328 -24.90 -11.50 20.08
C GLU A 328 -24.06 -10.59 21.00
N ASP A 329 -24.53 -10.30 22.21
CA ASP A 329 -23.79 -9.42 23.13
C ASP A 329 -22.45 -10.01 23.57
N GLU A 330 -22.41 -11.32 23.79
CA GLU A 330 -21.18 -12.04 24.12
C GLU A 330 -20.24 -12.10 22.92
N PHE A 331 -20.78 -12.31 21.71
CA PHE A 331 -20.01 -12.29 20.47
C PHE A 331 -19.38 -10.91 20.20
N LYS A 332 -20.15 -9.83 20.36
CA LYS A 332 -19.67 -8.44 20.26
C LYS A 332 -18.58 -8.16 21.27
N LYS A 333 -18.76 -8.64 22.50
CA LYS A 333 -17.76 -8.52 23.57
C LYS A 333 -16.45 -9.22 23.17
N LEU A 334 -16.50 -10.45 22.67
CA LEU A 334 -15.32 -11.18 22.21
C LEU A 334 -14.60 -10.46 21.07
N LEU A 335 -15.33 -9.95 20.07
CA LEU A 335 -14.72 -9.14 18.99
C LEU A 335 -14.05 -7.88 19.52
N THR A 336 -14.69 -7.20 20.48
CA THR A 336 -14.13 -6.00 21.12
C THR A 336 -12.86 -6.33 21.91
N GLU A 337 -12.84 -7.46 22.60
CA GLU A 337 -11.67 -7.95 23.34
C GLU A 337 -10.51 -8.33 22.40
N ILE A 338 -10.80 -8.97 21.26
CA ILE A 338 -9.79 -9.28 20.23
C ILE A 338 -9.19 -7.99 19.66
N LEU A 339 -10.02 -7.02 19.27
CA LEU A 339 -9.54 -5.71 18.82
C LEU A 339 -8.68 -5.02 19.88
N GLY A 340 -9.10 -5.06 21.15
CA GLY A 340 -8.33 -4.53 22.27
C GLY A 340 -6.97 -5.22 22.45
N ALA A 341 -6.92 -6.54 22.28
CA ALA A 341 -5.67 -7.30 22.36
C ALA A 341 -4.71 -6.96 21.21
N VAL A 342 -5.21 -6.85 19.97
CA VAL A 342 -4.41 -6.42 18.82
C VAL A 342 -3.88 -4.99 19.04
N MET A 343 -4.74 -4.08 19.51
CA MET A 343 -4.35 -2.70 19.85
C MET A 343 -3.18 -2.65 20.82
N LEU A 344 -3.24 -3.39 21.95
CA LEU A 344 -2.16 -3.39 22.95
C LEU A 344 -0.83 -3.93 22.40
N GLN A 345 -0.88 -4.91 21.49
CA GLN A 345 0.31 -5.44 20.85
C GLN A 345 0.93 -4.42 19.89
N LEU A 346 0.12 -3.76 19.06
CA LEU A 346 0.59 -2.72 18.13
C LEU A 346 1.12 -1.48 18.85
N GLU A 347 0.52 -1.11 19.99
CA GLU A 347 1.02 0.01 20.81
C GLU A 347 2.39 -0.29 21.44
N SER A 348 2.67 -1.57 21.68
CA SER A 348 3.96 -2.01 22.23
C SER A 348 5.02 -2.15 21.14
N ASN A 349 4.61 -2.61 19.94
CA ASN A 349 5.50 -2.81 18.79
C ASN A 349 4.74 -2.46 17.48
N PRO A 350 4.82 -1.20 17.02
CA PRO A 350 4.18 -0.79 15.78
C PRO A 350 4.77 -1.51 14.57
N ILE A 351 3.93 -1.81 13.58
CA ILE A 351 4.35 -2.39 12.31
C ILE A 351 4.43 -1.28 11.26
N LEU A 352 5.59 -1.11 10.65
CA LEU A 352 5.80 -0.21 9.52
C LEU A 352 5.80 -1.02 8.23
N VAL A 353 4.95 -0.64 7.28
CA VAL A 353 4.90 -1.24 5.95
C VAL A 353 5.13 -0.16 4.93
N SER A 354 6.15 -0.33 4.10
CA SER A 354 6.41 0.52 2.95
C SER A 354 6.25 -0.25 1.65
N SER A 355 5.70 0.42 0.65
CA SER A 355 5.58 -0.09 -0.71
C SER A 355 6.09 0.97 -1.67
N ASN A 356 6.91 0.53 -2.63
CA ASN A 356 7.52 1.39 -3.62
C ASN A 356 7.32 0.78 -5.00
N SER A 357 6.80 1.56 -5.93
CA SER A 357 6.61 1.13 -7.31
C SER A 357 7.13 2.19 -8.28
N VAL A 358 7.88 1.76 -9.30
CA VAL A 358 8.31 2.66 -10.37
C VAL A 358 7.11 2.98 -11.25
N VAL A 359 6.87 4.27 -11.45
CA VAL A 359 5.82 4.74 -12.35
C VAL A 359 6.42 4.80 -13.75
N HIS A 360 6.24 3.71 -14.49
CA HIS A 360 6.47 3.71 -15.92
C HIS A 360 5.37 4.57 -16.55
N GLU A 361 5.75 5.69 -17.18
CA GLU A 361 4.81 6.37 -18.07
C GLU A 361 4.28 5.32 -19.05
N PRO A 362 2.95 5.13 -19.16
CA PRO A 362 2.42 4.20 -20.14
C PRO A 362 2.87 4.70 -21.51
N LEU A 363 3.63 3.88 -22.23
CA LEU A 363 3.80 4.04 -23.67
C LEU A 363 2.39 4.09 -24.28
N ALA A 364 1.91 5.31 -24.52
CA ALA A 364 0.65 5.60 -25.20
C ALA A 364 -0.60 4.89 -24.66
N CYS A 365 -0.96 5.10 -23.39
CA CYS A 365 -2.38 5.13 -23.02
C CYS A 365 -2.76 6.56 -22.66
N SER A 366 -3.09 7.35 -23.68
CA SER A 366 -3.86 8.58 -23.49
C SER A 366 -5.20 8.19 -22.86
N SER A 367 -5.25 8.13 -21.54
CA SER A 367 -6.49 7.89 -20.83
C SER A 367 -7.33 9.15 -20.95
N THR A 368 -8.28 9.13 -21.88
CA THR A 368 -9.32 10.18 -22.07
C THR A 368 -10.33 10.22 -20.91
N LEU A 369 -10.12 9.41 -19.86
CA LEU A 369 -11.03 9.23 -18.74
C LEU A 369 -11.18 10.48 -17.85
N LEU A 370 -10.14 11.30 -17.71
CA LEU A 370 -10.14 12.49 -16.85
C LEU A 370 -9.91 13.81 -17.60
N THR A 371 -9.75 13.77 -18.92
CA THR A 371 -9.65 15.00 -19.71
C THR A 371 -11.06 15.52 -19.99
N PRO A 372 -11.46 16.70 -19.50
CA PRO A 372 -12.66 17.35 -19.99
C PRO A 372 -12.44 17.66 -21.48
N SER A 373 -13.31 17.13 -22.34
CA SER A 373 -13.37 17.58 -23.73
C SER A 373 -13.69 19.08 -23.71
N SER A 374 -12.83 19.88 -24.36
CA SER A 374 -12.97 21.33 -24.46
C SER A 374 -14.26 21.78 -25.12
#